data_AF-A0A917PL76-F1
#
_entry.id   AF-A0A917PL76-F1
#
_cell.length_a   1.000
_cell.length_b   1.000
_cell.length_c   1.000
_cell.angle_alpha   90.00
_cell.angle_beta   90.00
_cell.angle_gamma   90.00
#
_symmetry.space_group_name_H-M   'P 1'
#
loop_
_entity.id
_entity.type
_entity.pdbx_description
1 polymer ?
#
loop_
_entity_poly.entity_id
_entity_poly.type
_entity_poly.pdbx_seq_one_letter_code
_entity_poly.pdbx_strand_id
1 'polypeptide(L)'
;MSAELDYPAWPPGLTDQTPLPFMYWRVMHVVDGRRSIEKLSTTLGLKEPQLRQALTEVRNWLGRAAVREQPLTGELEKALRQALVSVVGPMGELMIDDALDDLPEQTTLSALVSSLNTQLSEPHSQALARILRSRGIA
;
A
#
# COMPACT_ATOMS: atom_id res chain seq x y z
N MET A 1 9.64 2.57 -22.91
CA MET A 1 11.01 2.14 -22.54
C MET A 1 10.89 1.28 -21.29
N SER A 2 10.88 -0.04 -21.45
CA SER A 2 10.40 -1.01 -20.43
C SER A 2 11.40 -2.12 -20.12
N ALA A 3 12.70 -1.85 -20.30
CA ALA A 3 13.76 -2.85 -20.12
C ALA A 3 13.82 -3.44 -18.69
N GLU A 4 13.36 -2.67 -17.70
CA GLU A 4 13.33 -3.05 -16.28
C GLU A 4 12.33 -4.17 -15.98
N LEU A 5 11.28 -4.32 -16.81
CA LEU A 5 10.34 -5.43 -16.67
C LEU A 5 10.83 -6.67 -17.41
N ASP A 6 11.56 -6.53 -18.52
CA ASP A 6 12.00 -7.70 -19.31
C ASP A 6 13.04 -8.54 -18.55
N TYR A 7 13.82 -7.90 -17.68
CA TYR A 7 14.70 -8.54 -16.69
C TYR A 7 14.39 -7.99 -15.30
N PRO A 8 13.36 -8.52 -14.63
CA PRO A 8 12.93 -7.97 -13.35
C PRO A 8 14.05 -8.15 -12.33
N ALA A 9 14.34 -7.07 -11.60
CA ALA A 9 15.26 -7.05 -10.48
C ALA A 9 14.50 -6.93 -9.17
N TRP A 10 15.17 -7.29 -8.06
CA TRP A 10 14.62 -7.06 -6.73
C TRP A 10 14.39 -5.55 -6.53
N PRO A 11 13.16 -5.11 -6.21
CA PRO A 11 12.85 -3.71 -6.08
C PRO A 11 13.50 -3.14 -4.81
N PRO A 12 14.04 -1.91 -4.87
CA PRO A 12 14.59 -1.26 -3.69
C PRO A 12 13.48 -1.05 -2.64
N GLY A 13 13.81 -1.31 -1.36
CA GLY A 13 12.89 -1.16 -0.24
C GLY A 13 12.01 -2.37 0.09
N LEU A 14 12.01 -3.44 -0.73
CA LEU A 14 11.38 -4.69 -0.35
C LEU A 14 12.29 -5.45 0.64
N THR A 15 11.81 -5.61 1.88
CA THR A 15 12.49 -6.34 2.96
C THR A 15 11.57 -7.44 3.48
N ASP A 16 12.11 -8.39 4.24
CA ASP A 16 11.32 -9.47 4.83
C ASP A 16 10.24 -8.98 5.82
N GLN A 17 10.34 -7.72 6.29
CA GLN A 17 9.34 -7.07 7.13
C GLN A 17 8.19 -6.44 6.32
N THR A 18 8.33 -6.32 5.00
CA THR A 18 7.29 -5.75 4.14
C THR A 18 6.08 -6.69 4.09
N PRO A 19 4.87 -6.24 4.49
CA PRO A 19 3.68 -7.08 4.48
C PRO A 19 3.19 -7.27 3.05
N LEU A 20 3.78 -8.23 2.33
CA LEU A 20 3.44 -8.57 0.95
C LEU A 20 2.69 -9.92 0.90
N PRO A 21 1.59 -10.06 0.13
CA PRO A 21 0.89 -11.34 0.01
C PRO A 21 1.80 -12.48 -0.50
N PHE A 22 1.58 -13.71 0.01
CA PHE A 22 2.44 -14.87 -0.27
C PHE A 22 2.67 -15.16 -1.77
N MET A 23 1.63 -15.00 -2.59
CA MET A 23 1.74 -15.20 -4.04
C MET A 23 2.82 -14.31 -4.66
N TYR A 24 2.91 -13.06 -4.20
CA TYR A 24 3.89 -12.12 -4.70
C TYR A 24 5.29 -12.39 -4.13
N TRP A 25 5.42 -12.83 -2.88
CA TRP A 25 6.69 -13.30 -2.32
C TRP A 25 7.29 -14.45 -3.14
N ARG A 26 6.46 -15.42 -3.54
CA ARG A 26 6.88 -16.54 -4.40
C ARG A 26 7.42 -16.06 -5.75
N VAL A 27 6.80 -15.03 -6.34
CA VAL A 27 7.31 -14.41 -7.57
C VAL A 27 8.63 -13.71 -7.30
N MET A 28 8.74 -12.92 -6.22
CA MET A 28 9.95 -12.17 -5.89
C MET A 28 11.15 -13.06 -5.56
N HIS A 29 10.95 -14.23 -4.96
CA HIS A 29 12.03 -15.18 -4.65
C HIS A 29 12.83 -15.68 -5.86
N VAL A 30 12.24 -15.65 -7.06
CA VAL A 30 12.95 -16.07 -8.29
C VAL A 30 13.48 -14.89 -9.11
N VAL A 31 13.20 -13.65 -8.70
CA VAL A 31 13.60 -12.42 -9.37
C VAL A 31 15.01 -12.04 -8.91
N ASP A 32 15.97 -12.05 -9.83
CA ASP A 32 17.40 -11.82 -9.54
C ASP A 32 18.06 -10.77 -10.44
N GLY A 33 17.29 -10.12 -11.33
CA GLY A 33 17.81 -9.16 -12.31
C GLY A 33 18.60 -9.76 -13.46
N ARG A 34 18.71 -11.10 -13.55
CA ARG A 34 19.52 -11.81 -14.56
C ARG A 34 18.69 -12.66 -15.50
N ARG A 35 17.51 -13.11 -15.07
CA ARG A 35 16.60 -13.94 -15.86
C ARG A 35 15.52 -13.11 -16.53
N SER A 36 15.24 -13.43 -17.79
CA SER A 36 14.13 -12.82 -18.53
C SER A 36 12.78 -13.30 -18.02
N ILE A 37 11.72 -12.52 -18.28
CA ILE A 37 10.33 -12.92 -17.98
C ILE A 37 9.97 -14.29 -18.55
N GLU A 38 10.38 -14.59 -19.78
CA GLU A 38 10.10 -15.88 -20.43
C GLU A 38 10.65 -17.05 -19.59
N LYS A 39 11.91 -16.94 -19.15
CA LYS A 39 12.59 -17.97 -18.34
C LYS A 39 11.98 -18.09 -16.95
N LEU A 40 11.60 -16.96 -16.33
CA LEU A 40 10.93 -16.93 -15.04
C LEU A 40 9.52 -17.52 -15.11
N SER A 41 8.77 -17.23 -16.17
CA SER A 41 7.42 -17.74 -16.40
C SER A 41 7.42 -19.28 -16.49
N THR A 42 8.39 -19.84 -17.22
CA THR A 42 8.63 -21.29 -17.31
C THR A 42 8.98 -21.90 -15.96
N THR A 43 9.84 -21.23 -15.18
CA THR A 43 10.27 -21.70 -13.84
C THR A 43 9.11 -21.70 -12.83
N LEU A 44 8.23 -20.70 -12.89
CA LEU A 44 7.10 -20.55 -11.97
C LEU A 44 5.83 -21.29 -12.44
N GLY A 45 5.80 -21.77 -13.68
CA GLY A 45 4.59 -22.33 -14.31
C GLY A 45 3.50 -21.27 -14.54
N LEU A 46 3.87 -19.99 -14.67
CA LEU A 46 2.95 -18.88 -14.91
C LEU A 46 3.01 -18.44 -16.37
N LYS A 47 1.93 -17.84 -16.88
CA LYS A 47 1.98 -17.18 -18.19
C LYS A 47 2.71 -15.84 -18.08
N GLU A 48 3.45 -15.43 -19.11
CA GLU A 48 4.17 -14.14 -19.10
C GLU A 48 3.29 -12.92 -18.74
N PRO A 49 2.04 -12.78 -19.22
CA PRO A 49 1.19 -11.67 -18.83
C PRO A 49 0.86 -11.66 -17.33
N GLN A 50 0.67 -12.84 -16.73
CA GLN A 50 0.41 -12.98 -15.29
C GLN A 50 1.63 -12.60 -14.47
N LEU A 51 2.83 -12.98 -14.92
CA LEU A 51 4.08 -12.58 -14.28
C LEU A 51 4.29 -11.06 -14.35
N ARG A 52 4.07 -10.44 -15.52
CA ARG A 52 4.14 -8.97 -15.68
C ARG A 52 3.14 -8.24 -14.77
N GLN A 53 1.93 -8.76 -14.68
CA GLN A 53 0.91 -8.22 -13.78
C GLN A 53 1.35 -8.33 -12.33
N ALA A 54 1.83 -9.51 -11.90
CA ALA A 54 2.30 -9.71 -10.53
C ALA A 54 3.44 -8.76 -10.14
N LEU A 55 4.43 -8.56 -11.04
CA LEU A 55 5.53 -7.62 -10.82
C LEU A 55 5.04 -6.16 -10.72
N THR A 56 4.06 -5.80 -11.55
CA THR A 56 3.42 -4.46 -11.50
C THR A 56 2.69 -4.26 -10.18
N GLU A 57 1.94 -5.26 -9.72
CA GLU A 57 1.24 -5.22 -8.42
C GLU A 57 2.22 -5.11 -7.25
N VAL A 58 3.37 -5.80 -7.29
CA VAL A 58 4.42 -5.66 -6.27
C VAL A 58 4.97 -4.25 -6.23
N ARG A 59 5.28 -3.64 -7.38
CA ARG A 59 5.77 -2.24 -7.42
C ARG A 59 4.72 -1.28 -6.87
N ASN A 60 3.45 -1.47 -7.25
CA ASN A 60 2.35 -0.67 -6.72
C ASN A 60 2.19 -0.87 -5.21
N TRP A 61 2.35 -2.10 -4.72
CA TRP A 61 2.32 -2.42 -3.30
C TRP A 61 3.43 -1.71 -2.52
N LEU A 62 4.66 -1.74 -3.04
CA LEU A 62 5.81 -1.07 -2.44
C LEU A 62 5.66 0.45 -2.45
N GLY A 63 5.13 1.03 -3.54
CA GLY A 63 4.80 2.46 -3.59
C GLY A 63 3.77 2.83 -2.52
N ARG A 64 2.71 2.03 -2.35
CA ARG A 64 1.69 2.25 -1.31
C ARG A 64 2.23 2.04 0.10
N ALA A 65 3.04 1.00 0.33
CA ALA A 65 3.66 0.74 1.63
C ALA A 65 4.61 1.89 2.02
N ALA A 66 5.42 2.39 1.08
CA ALA A 66 6.29 3.53 1.30
C ALA A 66 5.50 4.80 1.62
N VAL A 67 4.35 5.05 0.99
CA VAL A 67 3.46 6.20 1.32
C VAL A 67 2.84 6.04 2.72
N ARG A 68 2.50 4.82 3.13
CA ARG A 68 1.92 4.55 4.45
C ARG A 68 2.91 4.72 5.61
N GLU A 69 4.17 4.44 5.36
CA GLU A 69 5.27 4.62 6.32
C GLU A 69 5.84 6.04 6.32
N GLN A 70 5.39 6.91 5.41
CA GLN A 70 5.78 8.32 5.45
C GLN A 70 5.25 9.01 6.72
N PRO A 71 6.01 9.98 7.26
CA PRO A 71 5.51 10.89 8.28
C PRO A 71 4.19 11.51 7.82
N LEU A 72 3.25 11.66 8.75
CA LEU A 72 2.00 12.34 8.47
C LEU A 72 2.29 13.80 8.12
N THR A 73 2.04 14.19 6.87
CA THR A 73 2.10 15.58 6.44
C THR A 73 0.73 16.23 6.58
N GLY A 74 0.68 17.56 6.72
CA GLY A 74 -0.60 18.28 6.79
C GLY A 74 -1.49 18.08 5.55
N GLU A 75 -0.90 17.80 4.38
CA GLU A 75 -1.67 17.45 3.17
C GLU A 75 -2.34 16.08 3.29
N LEU A 76 -1.62 15.08 3.81
CA LEU A 76 -2.15 13.73 4.03
C LEU A 76 -3.23 13.74 5.12
N GLU A 77 -3.01 14.48 6.21
CA GLU A 77 -3.99 14.66 7.27
C GLU A 77 -5.28 15.30 6.73
N LYS A 78 -5.17 16.41 5.98
CA LYS A 78 -6.32 17.08 5.37
C LYS A 78 -7.08 16.16 4.41
N ALA A 79 -6.37 15.37 3.62
CA ALA A 79 -6.98 14.42 2.70
C ALA A 79 -7.72 13.29 3.44
N LEU A 80 -7.16 12.81 4.56
CA LEU A 80 -7.77 11.80 5.41
C LEU A 80 -9.01 12.34 6.14
N ARG A 81 -8.91 13.54 6.71
CA ARG A 81 -10.01 14.29 7.35
C ARG A 81 -11.21 14.42 6.41
N GLN A 82 -11.00 14.90 5.18
CA GLN A 82 -12.06 14.98 4.17
C GLN A 82 -12.66 13.62 3.79
N ALA A 83 -11.82 12.58 3.71
CA ALA A 83 -12.29 11.22 3.40
C ALA A 83 -13.16 10.67 4.54
N LEU A 84 -12.75 10.89 5.79
CA LEU A 84 -13.47 10.45 6.98
C LEU A 84 -14.81 11.17 7.12
N VAL A 85 -14.84 12.50 6.92
CA VAL A 85 -16.09 13.28 6.89
C VAL A 85 -17.05 12.79 5.81
N SER A 86 -16.54 12.34 4.68
CA SER A 86 -17.37 11.77 3.61
C SER A 86 -18.01 10.42 3.98
N VAL A 87 -17.46 9.71 4.96
CA VAL A 87 -17.93 8.38 5.40
C VAL A 87 -18.84 8.48 6.61
N VAL A 88 -18.45 9.24 7.63
CA VAL A 88 -19.14 9.30 8.93
C VAL A 88 -19.78 10.67 9.21
N GLY A 89 -19.77 11.57 8.24
CA GLY A 89 -20.28 12.93 8.39
C GLY A 89 -19.35 13.82 9.23
N PRO A 90 -19.83 14.97 9.73
CA PRO A 90 -19.02 15.93 10.47
C PRO A 90 -18.31 15.37 11.71
N MET A 91 -18.82 14.26 12.28
CA MET A 91 -18.17 13.57 13.39
C MET A 91 -16.76 13.08 13.06
N GLY A 92 -16.45 12.88 11.77
CA GLY A 92 -15.12 12.51 11.32
C GLY A 92 -14.04 13.53 11.67
N GLU A 93 -14.38 14.82 11.84
CA GLU A 93 -13.45 15.85 12.30
C GLU A 93 -12.98 15.59 13.73
N LEU A 94 -13.90 15.19 14.62
CA LEU A 94 -13.58 14.91 16.01
C LEU A 94 -12.81 13.59 16.14
N MET A 95 -13.20 12.56 15.38
CA MET A 95 -12.52 11.26 15.43
C MET A 95 -11.05 11.33 15.02
N ILE A 96 -10.70 12.20 14.06
CA ILE A 96 -9.31 12.36 13.64
C ILE A 96 -8.51 13.18 14.66
N ASP A 97 -9.12 14.18 15.30
CA ASP A 97 -8.48 14.97 16.35
C ASP A 97 -8.20 14.07 17.58
N ASP A 98 -9.20 13.30 18.03
CA ASP A 98 -9.05 12.32 19.12
C ASP A 98 -7.95 11.28 18.79
N ALA A 99 -7.92 10.76 17.56
CA ALA A 99 -6.92 9.80 17.14
C ALA A 99 -5.51 10.40 17.03
N LEU A 100 -5.38 11.71 16.76
CA LEU A 100 -4.09 12.41 16.72
C LEU A 100 -3.57 12.69 18.12
N ASP A 101 -4.44 13.05 19.06
CA ASP A 101 -4.08 13.30 20.46
C ASP A 101 -3.50 12.04 21.15
N ASP A 102 -3.95 10.85 20.74
CA ASP A 102 -3.45 9.56 21.23
C ASP A 102 -2.16 9.08 20.55
N LEU A 103 -1.69 9.76 19.50
CA LEU A 103 -0.51 9.38 18.72
C LEU A 103 0.68 10.31 18.99
N PRO A 104 1.93 9.80 18.95
CA PRO A 104 3.11 10.64 19.08
C PRO A 104 3.23 11.64 17.91
N GLU A 105 3.85 12.80 18.14
CA GLU A 105 3.99 13.90 17.15
C GLU A 105 4.60 13.47 15.80
N GLN A 106 5.38 12.39 15.77
CA GLN A 106 6.00 11.83 14.56
C GLN A 106 5.27 10.56 14.10
N THR A 107 3.95 10.60 14.07
CA THR A 107 3.13 9.47 13.62
C THR A 107 3.18 9.31 12.10
N THR A 108 2.89 8.10 11.64
CA THR A 108 2.78 7.79 10.21
C THR A 108 1.33 7.76 9.80
N LEU A 109 1.08 7.91 8.49
CA LEU A 109 -0.26 7.73 7.93
C LEU A 109 -0.86 6.37 8.30
N SER A 110 -0.04 5.30 8.31
CA SER A 110 -0.49 3.96 8.68
C SER A 110 -0.99 3.87 10.13
N ALA A 111 -0.31 4.56 11.06
CA ALA A 111 -0.66 4.56 12.47
C ALA A 111 -1.98 5.29 12.71
N LEU A 112 -2.18 6.44 12.07
CA LEU A 112 -3.44 7.19 12.15
C LEU A 112 -4.62 6.40 11.56
N VAL A 113 -4.46 5.81 10.37
CA VAL A 113 -5.51 4.98 9.75
C VAL A 113 -5.82 3.75 10.60
N SER A 114 -4.81 3.15 11.23
CA SER A 114 -4.99 2.01 12.13
C SER A 114 -5.77 2.40 13.37
N SER A 115 -5.42 3.54 14.00
CA SER A 115 -6.15 4.10 15.14
C SER A 115 -7.61 4.35 14.79
N LEU A 116 -7.89 5.03 13.68
CA LEU A 116 -9.25 5.30 13.21
C LEU A 116 -10.06 4.03 12.95
N ASN A 117 -9.44 2.99 12.38
CA ASN A 117 -10.12 1.72 12.13
C ASN A 117 -10.54 1.00 13.42
N THR A 118 -9.93 1.27 14.57
CA THR A 118 -10.39 0.72 15.86
C THR A 118 -11.69 1.35 16.33
N GLN A 119 -12.00 2.56 15.88
CA GLN A 119 -13.18 3.33 16.26
C GLN A 119 -14.32 3.22 15.22
N LEU A 120 -14.00 2.80 13.99
CA LEU A 120 -14.95 2.66 12.89
C LEU A 120 -15.59 1.27 12.87
N SER A 121 -16.87 1.21 12.49
CA SER A 121 -17.52 -0.05 12.14
C SER A 121 -16.97 -0.61 10.81
N GLU A 122 -17.07 -1.93 10.62
CA GLU A 122 -16.61 -2.65 9.43
C GLU A 122 -17.08 -2.01 8.09
N PRO A 123 -18.36 -1.56 7.94
CA PRO A 123 -18.78 -0.90 6.70
C PRO A 123 -18.08 0.45 6.46
N HIS A 124 -17.84 1.23 7.52
CA HIS A 124 -17.19 2.53 7.42
C HIS A 124 -15.68 2.40 7.17
N SER A 125 -15.00 1.43 7.79
CA SER A 125 -13.59 1.17 7.53
C SER A 125 -13.34 0.74 6.07
N GLN A 126 -14.22 -0.11 5.52
CA GLN A 126 -14.16 -0.50 4.10
C GLN A 126 -14.41 0.68 3.15
N ALA A 127 -15.38 1.55 3.48
CA ALA A 127 -15.67 2.75 2.72
C ALA A 127 -14.50 3.74 2.74
N LEU A 128 -13.92 3.99 3.91
CA LEU A 128 -12.72 4.82 4.07
C LEU A 128 -11.55 4.27 3.26
N ALA A 129 -11.26 2.96 3.38
CA ALA A 129 -10.21 2.31 2.61
C ALA A 129 -10.42 2.42 1.09
N ARG A 130 -11.67 2.43 0.62
CA ARG A 130 -11.99 2.63 -0.81
C ARG A 130 -11.69 4.07 -1.25
N ILE A 131 -12.06 5.07 -0.44
CA ILE A 131 -11.82 6.49 -0.76
C ILE A 131 -10.32 6.77 -0.77
N LEU A 132 -9.57 6.28 0.23
CA LEU A 132 -8.12 6.46 0.28
C LEU A 132 -7.41 5.81 -0.92
N ARG A 133 -7.86 4.62 -1.34
CA ARG A 133 -7.37 3.96 -2.57
C ARG A 133 -7.64 4.79 -3.82
N SER A 134 -8.85 5.37 -3.96
CA SER A 134 -9.17 6.23 -5.11
C SER A 134 -8.34 7.52 -5.16
N ARG A 135 -7.80 7.95 -4.02
CA ARG A 135 -6.93 9.13 -3.89
C ARG A 135 -5.44 8.81 -3.99
N GLY A 136 -5.07 7.53 -4.17
CA GLY A 136 -3.67 7.10 -4.24
C GLY A 136 -2.95 7.09 -2.89
N ILE A 137 -3.69 7.13 -1.78
CA ILE A 137 -3.16 7.24 -0.41
C ILE A 137 -3.03 5.85 0.25
N ALA A 138 -3.86 4.87 -0.14
CA ALA A 138 -3.96 3.55 0.48
C ALA A 138 -3.74 2.39 -0.49
#